data_AF-A0A7L4RSQ0-F1
#
_entry.id   AF-A0A7L4RSQ0-F1
#
_cell.length_a   1.000
_cell.length_b   1.000
_cell.length_c   1.000
_cell.angle_alpha   90.00
_cell.angle_beta   90.00
_cell.angle_gamma   90.00
#
_symmetry.space_group_name_H-M   'P 1'
#
loop_
_entity.id
_entity.type
_entity.pdbx_description
1 polymer ?
#
loop_
_entity_poly.entity_id
_entity_poly.type
_entity_poly.pdbx_seq_one_letter_code
_entity_poly.pdbx_strand_id
1 'polypeptide(L)'
;MSGKFCPKCGRTNVDFYEGFCIDCFVNTNVFIKLPEAIEIIQCKRCGSWFFKNEWIEDSFQNLKKIIAEKLKTNLYSPKVDVDTEGDVALITVSGFIDKNQHYQIAREFRVKTSFHDITCDKCRKLTGKSFEYKIQLRRAEKHDPLL
;
A
#
# COMPACT_ATOMS: atom_id res chain seq x y z
N MET A 1 -41.61 30.38 -5.53
CA MET A 1 -40.37 29.87 -6.14
C MET A 1 -39.75 28.87 -5.18
N SER A 2 -40.02 27.58 -5.36
CA SER A 2 -39.43 26.51 -4.56
C SER A 2 -38.04 26.22 -5.09
N GLY A 3 -37.03 26.89 -4.53
CA GLY A 3 -35.64 26.54 -4.78
C GLY A 3 -35.37 25.11 -4.32
N LYS A 4 -34.58 24.35 -5.09
CA LYS A 4 -34.11 23.03 -4.64
C LYS A 4 -33.33 23.22 -3.34
N PHE A 5 -33.73 22.51 -2.28
CA PHE A 5 -33.07 22.51 -0.98
C PHE A 5 -32.65 21.10 -0.61
N CYS A 6 -31.55 20.96 0.12
CA CYS A 6 -31.09 19.66 0.61
C CYS A 6 -32.01 19.16 1.73
N PRO A 7 -32.64 17.98 1.59
CA PRO A 7 -33.55 17.46 2.62
C PRO A 7 -32.84 17.12 3.93
N LYS A 8 -31.50 16.99 3.93
CA LYS A 8 -30.70 16.68 5.12
C LYS A 8 -30.20 17.92 5.87
N CYS A 9 -29.82 18.99 5.19
CA CYS A 9 -29.21 20.18 5.81
C CYS A 9 -29.89 21.51 5.49
N GLY A 10 -30.91 21.53 4.64
CA GLY A 10 -31.66 22.74 4.28
C GLY A 10 -30.95 23.72 3.35
N ARG A 11 -29.70 23.49 2.95
CA ARG A 11 -28.97 24.38 2.03
C ARG A 11 -29.66 24.47 0.67
N THR A 12 -29.71 25.69 0.14
CA THR A 12 -30.19 26.06 -1.21
C THR A 12 -29.03 26.64 -2.02
N ASN A 13 -29.14 26.67 -3.35
CA ASN A 13 -28.07 27.12 -4.27
C ASN A 13 -26.73 26.37 -4.11
N VAL A 14 -26.79 25.09 -3.79
CA VAL A 14 -25.63 24.20 -3.74
C VAL A 14 -25.77 23.13 -4.80
N ASP A 15 -24.65 22.50 -5.15
CA ASP A 15 -24.66 21.36 -6.05
C ASP A 15 -25.31 20.13 -5.40
N PHE A 16 -26.20 19.51 -6.17
CA PHE A 16 -26.94 18.31 -5.76
C PHE A 16 -26.43 17.09 -6.50
N TYR A 17 -26.13 16.04 -5.74
CA TYR A 17 -25.77 14.72 -6.23
C TYR A 17 -26.68 13.66 -5.58
N GLU A 18 -27.32 12.83 -6.40
CA GLU A 18 -28.31 11.83 -5.97
C GLU A 18 -29.38 12.35 -4.97
N GLY A 19 -29.84 13.59 -5.15
CA GLY A 19 -30.90 14.19 -4.32
C GLY A 19 -30.44 14.82 -3.00
N PHE A 20 -29.15 14.79 -2.67
CA PHE A 20 -28.56 15.49 -1.53
C PHE A 20 -27.56 16.55 -2.00
N CYS A 21 -27.29 17.56 -1.17
CA CYS A 21 -26.13 18.43 -1.45
C CYS A 21 -24.83 17.62 -1.36
N ILE A 22 -23.81 18.02 -2.12
CA ILE A 22 -22.54 17.29 -2.18
C ILE A 22 -21.95 17.00 -0.79
N ASP A 23 -22.00 17.97 0.13
CA ASP A 23 -21.49 17.80 1.51
C ASP A 23 -22.24 16.69 2.27
N CYS A 24 -23.57 16.67 2.14
CA CYS A 24 -24.41 15.67 2.79
C CYS A 24 -24.22 14.30 2.16
N PHE A 25 -24.08 14.23 0.85
CA PHE A 25 -23.77 12.99 0.14
C PHE A 25 -22.43 12.42 0.62
N VAL A 26 -21.41 13.27 0.71
CA VAL A 26 -20.06 12.89 1.16
C VAL A 26 -19.98 12.47 2.61
N ASN A 27 -20.75 13.10 3.48
CA ASN A 27 -20.75 12.77 4.89
C ASN A 27 -21.58 11.52 5.20
N THR A 28 -22.58 11.19 4.37
CA THR A 28 -23.42 10.00 4.56
C THR A 28 -22.77 8.76 3.97
N ASN A 29 -22.09 8.90 2.83
CA ASN A 29 -21.50 7.77 2.14
C ASN A 29 -20.04 7.60 2.55
N VAL A 30 -19.72 6.43 3.11
CA VAL A 30 -18.33 6.04 3.38
C VAL A 30 -17.67 5.64 2.06
N PHE A 31 -16.99 6.59 1.42
CA PHE A 31 -16.28 6.33 0.16
C PHE A 31 -14.95 5.61 0.32
N ILE A 32 -14.33 5.76 1.49
CA ILE A 32 -12.99 5.28 1.78
C ILE A 32 -13.03 4.50 3.08
N LYS A 33 -12.63 3.23 3.03
CA LYS A 33 -12.46 2.37 4.21
C LYS A 33 -11.01 1.89 4.28
N LEU A 34 -10.34 2.27 5.36
CA LEU A 34 -9.02 1.75 5.73
C LEU A 34 -9.13 0.89 6.99
N PRO A 35 -8.25 -0.12 7.14
CA PRO A 35 -8.06 -0.79 8.41
C PRO A 35 -7.47 0.16 9.47
N GLU A 36 -7.82 -0.05 10.74
CA GLU A 36 -7.34 0.77 11.87
C GLU A 36 -5.85 0.56 12.17
N ALA A 37 -5.32 -0.62 11.82
CA ALA A 37 -3.92 -0.96 11.94
C ALA A 37 -3.43 -1.70 10.69
N ILE A 38 -2.20 -1.41 10.27
CA ILE A 38 -1.53 -2.11 9.17
C ILE A 38 -0.27 -2.77 9.73
N GLU A 39 -0.28 -4.09 9.77
CA GLU A 39 0.92 -4.87 10.07
C GLU A 39 1.77 -4.97 8.79
N ILE A 40 3.04 -4.58 8.93
CA ILE A 40 4.06 -4.63 7.88
C ILE A 40 5.20 -5.47 8.42
N ILE A 41 5.50 -6.57 7.73
CA ILE A 41 6.67 -7.39 8.05
C ILE A 41 7.82 -6.93 7.16
N GLN A 42 8.93 -6.51 7.76
CA GLN A 42 10.12 -6.02 7.06
C GLN A 42 11.35 -6.88 7.37
N CYS A 43 12.26 -7.01 6.41
CA CYS A 43 13.53 -7.66 6.62
C CYS A 43 14.54 -6.72 7.29
N LYS A 44 15.04 -7.07 8.50
CA LYS A 44 16.09 -6.27 9.20
C LYS A 44 17.36 -6.02 8.39
N ARG A 45 17.65 -6.87 7.41
CA ARG A 45 18.94 -6.89 6.69
C ARG A 45 18.90 -6.24 5.32
N CYS A 46 17.82 -6.46 4.56
CA CYS A 46 17.71 -5.96 3.18
C CYS A 46 16.53 -5.00 2.99
N GLY A 47 15.77 -4.70 4.04
CA GLY A 47 14.61 -3.81 3.97
C GLY A 47 13.40 -4.41 3.27
N SER A 48 13.49 -5.60 2.65
CA SER A 48 12.39 -6.22 1.90
C SER A 48 11.14 -6.44 2.74
N TRP A 49 9.97 -6.32 2.11
CA TRP A 49 8.66 -6.37 2.74
C TRP A 49 8.02 -7.73 2.46
N PHE A 50 7.35 -8.32 3.45
CA PHE A 50 6.60 -9.56 3.26
C PHE A 50 5.13 -9.26 2.99
N PHE A 51 4.67 -9.59 1.78
CA PHE A 51 3.31 -9.33 1.34
C PHE A 51 2.80 -10.46 0.45
N LYS A 52 1.55 -10.89 0.64
CA LYS A 52 0.93 -12.02 -0.08
C LYS A 52 1.81 -13.28 -0.14
N ASN A 53 2.45 -13.60 0.98
CA ASN A 53 3.33 -14.77 1.11
C ASN A 53 4.61 -14.71 0.26
N GLU A 54 4.97 -13.52 -0.23
CA GLU A 54 6.19 -13.27 -1.01
C GLU A 54 7.01 -12.11 -0.42
N TRP A 55 8.32 -12.15 -0.65
CA TRP A 55 9.23 -11.08 -0.28
C TRP A 55 9.39 -10.11 -1.45
N ILE A 56 8.91 -8.89 -1.26
CA ILE A 56 8.98 -7.81 -2.24
C ILE A 56 10.14 -6.89 -1.86
N GLU A 57 10.91 -6.45 -2.85
CA GLU A 57 11.99 -5.49 -2.62
C GLU A 57 11.47 -4.16 -2.08
N ASP A 58 12.29 -3.56 -1.22
CA ASP A 58 12.01 -2.30 -0.55
C ASP A 58 11.96 -1.18 -1.60
N SER A 59 10.75 -0.84 -2.02
CA SER A 59 10.52 0.37 -2.81
C SER A 59 9.24 1.03 -2.33
N PHE A 60 9.29 2.35 -2.17
CA PHE A 60 8.11 3.16 -1.85
C PHE A 60 6.94 2.91 -2.83
N GLN A 61 7.25 2.55 -4.07
CA GLN A 61 6.26 2.15 -5.09
C GLN A 61 5.48 0.89 -4.68
N ASN A 62 6.15 -0.09 -4.07
CA ASN A 62 5.53 -1.34 -3.62
C ASN A 62 4.67 -1.11 -2.37
N LEU A 63 5.10 -0.24 -1.47
CA LEU A 63 4.33 0.19 -0.30
C LEU A 63 2.97 0.78 -0.71
N LYS A 64 2.97 1.70 -1.69
CA LYS A 64 1.74 2.28 -2.25
C LYS A 64 0.80 1.21 -2.80
N LYS A 65 1.33 0.19 -3.50
CA LYS A 65 0.51 -0.93 -4.01
C LYS A 65 -0.10 -1.76 -2.88
N ILE A 66 0.68 -2.10 -1.86
CA ILE A 66 0.22 -2.87 -0.70
C ILE A 66 -0.95 -2.17 -0.01
N ILE A 67 -0.83 -0.86 0.20
CA ILE A 67 -1.87 -0.06 0.84
C ILE A 67 -3.07 0.13 -0.10
N ALA A 68 -2.84 0.39 -1.39
CA ALA A 68 -3.92 0.49 -2.38
C ALA A 68 -4.74 -0.79 -2.48
N GLU A 69 -4.13 -1.98 -2.31
CA GLU A 69 -4.88 -3.25 -2.27
C GLU A 69 -5.64 -3.48 -0.96
N LYS A 70 -5.11 -3.00 0.18
CA LYS A 70 -5.83 -3.07 1.47
C LYS A 70 -6.93 -1.99 1.56
N LEU A 71 -6.84 -0.93 0.77
CA LEU A 71 -7.77 0.17 0.69
C LEU A 71 -9.03 -0.24 -0.08
N LYS A 72 -10.21 -0.11 0.55
CA LYS A 72 -11.49 -0.22 -0.16
C LYS A 72 -12.00 1.19 -0.46
N THR A 73 -11.97 1.56 -1.73
CA THR A 73 -12.45 2.86 -2.22
C THR A 73 -13.43 2.71 -3.37
N ASN A 74 -14.52 3.47 -3.33
CA ASN A 74 -15.50 3.58 -4.41
C ASN A 74 -15.31 4.86 -5.25
N LEU A 75 -14.16 5.52 -5.12
CA LEU A 75 -13.84 6.74 -5.85
C LEU A 75 -13.35 6.43 -7.27
N TYR A 76 -13.70 7.30 -8.21
CA TYR A 76 -13.13 7.35 -9.54
C TYR A 76 -11.72 7.96 -9.50
N SER A 77 -10.77 7.35 -10.22
CA SER A 77 -9.36 7.77 -10.27
C SER A 77 -8.72 8.01 -8.89
N PRO A 78 -8.71 7.01 -7.98
CA PRO A 78 -8.15 7.18 -6.65
C PRO A 78 -6.63 7.32 -6.72
N LYS A 79 -6.11 8.41 -6.16
CA LYS A 79 -4.69 8.62 -5.89
C LYS A 79 -4.44 8.41 -4.41
N VAL A 80 -3.54 7.48 -4.10
CA VAL A 80 -3.12 7.16 -2.74
C VAL A 80 -1.69 7.65 -2.56
N ASP A 81 -1.52 8.57 -1.63
CA ASP A 81 -0.21 8.94 -1.10
C ASP A 81 -0.03 8.36 0.30
N VAL A 82 1.19 7.97 0.60
CA VAL A 82 1.52 7.32 1.86
C VAL A 82 2.83 7.91 2.35
N ASP A 83 2.74 8.53 3.51
CA ASP A 83 3.88 9.01 4.27
C ASP A 83 3.98 8.19 5.56
N THR A 84 5.20 7.82 5.95
CA THR A 84 5.46 7.00 7.13
C THR A 84 6.32 7.78 8.09
N GLU A 85 5.73 8.24 9.18
CA GLU A 85 6.41 8.93 10.28
C GLU A 85 6.50 7.97 11.48
N GLY A 86 7.58 7.18 11.54
CA GLY A 86 7.81 6.21 12.61
C GLY A 86 6.76 5.10 12.63
N ASP A 87 6.03 4.96 13.74
CA ASP A 87 5.00 3.92 13.93
C ASP A 87 3.61 4.32 13.37
N VAL A 88 3.51 5.48 12.71
CA VAL A 88 2.25 5.99 12.15
C VAL A 88 2.41 6.22 10.65
N ALA A 89 1.53 5.60 9.86
CA ALA A 89 1.38 5.91 8.45
C ALA A 89 0.25 6.93 8.24
N LEU A 90 0.60 8.04 7.61
CA LEU A 90 -0.31 9.03 7.04
C LEU A 90 -0.67 8.59 5.63
N ILE A 91 -1.92 8.16 5.45
CA ILE A 91 -2.43 7.73 4.15
C ILE A 91 -3.40 8.78 3.64
N THR A 92 -3.01 9.46 2.56
CA THR A 92 -3.82 10.48 1.91
C THR A 92 -4.47 9.88 0.67
N VAL A 93 -5.79 9.72 0.74
CA VAL A 93 -6.58 9.20 -0.38
C VAL A 93 -7.34 10.35 -1.01
N SER A 94 -7.07 10.59 -2.28
CA SER A 94 -7.80 11.56 -3.09
C SER A 94 -8.46 10.88 -4.28
N GLY A 95 -9.61 11.37 -4.72
CA GLY A 95 -10.33 10.81 -5.86
C GLY A 95 -11.59 11.59 -6.16
N PHE A 96 -12.38 11.08 -7.12
CA PHE A 96 -13.60 11.74 -7.58
C PHE A 96 -14.83 10.90 -7.27
N ILE A 97 -15.94 11.55 -6.97
CA ILE A 97 -17.21 10.88 -6.66
C ILE A 97 -17.96 10.49 -7.94
N ASP A 98 -17.81 11.29 -9.00
CA ASP A 98 -18.49 11.11 -10.28
C ASP A 98 -17.50 10.84 -11.43
N LYS A 99 -17.96 10.14 -12.47
CA LYS A 99 -17.20 9.88 -13.70
C LYS A 99 -16.77 11.17 -14.40
N ASN A 100 -17.58 12.23 -14.26
CA ASN A 100 -17.31 13.55 -14.83
C ASN A 100 -16.26 14.35 -14.05
N GLN A 101 -15.70 13.80 -12.96
CA GLN A 101 -14.65 14.42 -12.15
C GLN A 101 -15.01 15.79 -11.55
N HIS A 102 -16.30 16.14 -11.45
CA HIS A 102 -16.74 17.42 -10.89
C HIS A 102 -16.49 17.55 -9.38
N TYR A 103 -16.50 16.43 -8.65
CA TYR A 103 -16.41 16.45 -7.18
C TYR A 103 -15.19 15.67 -6.72
N GLN A 104 -14.10 16.39 -6.45
CA GLN A 104 -12.89 15.83 -5.85
C GLN A 104 -13.03 15.77 -4.33
N ILE A 105 -12.66 14.63 -3.76
CA ILE A 105 -12.53 14.45 -2.32
C ILE A 105 -11.08 14.07 -2.01
N ALA A 106 -10.53 14.67 -0.97
CA ALA A 106 -9.26 14.27 -0.38
C ALA A 106 -9.51 14.03 1.11
N ARG A 107 -9.11 12.85 1.60
CA ARG A 107 -9.16 12.52 3.02
C ARG A 107 -7.83 11.92 3.46
N GLU A 108 -7.40 12.39 4.61
CA GLU A 108 -6.20 11.92 5.28
C GLU A 108 -6.61 10.95 6.39
N PHE A 109 -5.95 9.81 6.44
CA PHE A 109 -6.15 8.78 7.44
C PHE A 109 -4.84 8.55 8.16
N ARG A 110 -4.89 8.58 9.49
CA ARG A 110 -3.76 8.20 10.35
C ARG A 110 -3.97 6.77 10.78
N VAL A 111 -3.11 5.88 10.34
CA VAL A 111 -3.19 4.45 10.63
C VAL A 111 -1.94 4.04 11.38
N LYS A 112 -2.10 3.29 12.48
CA LYS A 112 -0.95 2.76 13.20
C LYS A 112 -0.31 1.65 12.37
N THR A 113 0.99 1.76 12.13
CA THR A 113 1.78 0.76 11.43
C THR A 113 2.66 0.01 12.42
N SER A 114 2.40 -1.27 12.59
CA SER A 114 3.24 -2.15 13.38
C SER A 114 4.26 -2.80 12.47
N PHE A 115 5.54 -2.47 12.67
CA PHE A 115 6.65 -3.08 11.95
C PHE A 115 7.11 -4.34 12.67
N HIS A 116 6.99 -5.47 12.00
CA HIS A 116 7.50 -6.75 12.47
C HIS A 116 8.76 -7.10 11.70
N ASP A 117 9.88 -6.97 12.38
CA ASP A 117 11.15 -7.22 11.77
C ASP A 117 11.52 -8.71 11.77
N ILE A 118 11.55 -9.32 10.59
CA ILE A 118 11.92 -10.71 10.36
C ILE A 118 13.19 -10.74 9.48
N THR A 119 13.82 -11.91 9.29
CA THR A 119 14.89 -12.05 8.29
C THR A 119 14.34 -12.81 7.10
N CYS A 120 14.42 -12.22 5.90
CA CYS A 120 13.94 -12.87 4.68
C CYS A 120 14.74 -14.12 4.33
N ASP A 121 14.14 -15.02 3.55
CA ASP A 121 14.77 -16.29 3.18
C ASP A 121 16.07 -16.08 2.40
N LYS A 122 16.16 -15.00 1.59
CA LYS A 122 17.40 -14.60 0.90
C LYS A 122 18.53 -14.29 1.89
N CYS A 123 18.26 -13.43 2.88
CA CYS A 123 19.26 -13.06 3.90
C CYS A 123 19.60 -14.23 4.84
N ARG A 124 18.63 -15.09 5.13
CA ARG A 124 18.83 -16.30 5.93
C ARG A 124 19.73 -17.29 5.19
N LYS A 125 19.52 -17.52 3.88
CA LYS A 125 20.37 -18.35 3.01
C LYS A 125 21.80 -17.83 2.89
N LEU A 126 22.01 -16.51 2.90
CA LEU A 126 23.35 -15.89 2.87
C LEU A 126 24.14 -16.11 4.16
N THR A 127 23.46 -16.32 5.29
CA THR A 127 24.11 -16.49 6.61
C THR A 127 24.28 -17.95 6.98
N GLY A 128 23.37 -18.82 6.50
CA GLY A 128 23.60 -20.26 6.50
C GLY A 128 24.73 -20.62 5.56
N LYS A 129 25.56 -21.61 5.89
CA LYS A 129 26.57 -22.21 5.00
C LYS A 129 25.90 -22.99 3.84
N SER A 130 24.94 -22.39 3.15
CA SER A 130 24.17 -22.98 2.08
C SER A 130 24.56 -22.33 0.77
N PHE A 131 25.55 -22.93 0.11
CA PHE A 131 25.83 -22.68 -1.30
C PHE A 131 24.78 -23.43 -2.11
N GLU A 132 24.05 -22.76 -3.01
CA GLU A 132 23.11 -23.44 -3.91
C GLU A 132 23.86 -24.43 -4.83
N TYR A 133 25.12 -24.12 -5.19
CA TYR A 133 26.02 -25.03 -5.89
C TYR A 133 27.47 -24.84 -5.41
N LYS A 134 28.21 -25.95 -5.24
CA LYS A 134 29.64 -25.95 -4.90
C LYS A 134 30.41 -26.67 -6.02
N ILE A 135 31.09 -25.91 -6.88
CA ILE A 135 31.96 -26.48 -7.91
C ILE A 135 33.36 -26.65 -7.30
N GLN A 136 33.79 -27.90 -7.11
CA GLN A 136 35.18 -28.23 -6.72
C GLN A 136 35.96 -28.68 -7.96
N LEU A 137 36.78 -27.78 -8.50
CA LEU A 137 37.77 -28.13 -9.52
C LEU A 137 38.96 -28.80 -8.82
N ARG A 138 39.22 -30.06 -9.15
CA ARG A 138 40.47 -30.75 -8.76
C ARG A 138 41.34 -30.90 -10.00
N ARG A 139 42.64 -30.67 -9.83
CA ARG A 139 43.65 -31.00 -10.84
C ARG A 139 43.92 -32.51 -10.77
N ALA A 140 43.82 -33.21 -11.90
CA ALA A 140 44.37 -34.56 -12.00
C ALA A 140 45.91 -34.47 -11.96
N GLU A 141 46.55 -35.27 -11.12
CA GLU A 141 48.01 -35.30 -11.01
C GLU A 141 48.68 -35.70 -12.33
N LYS A 142 49.94 -35.26 -12.48
CA LYS A 142 50.76 -35.38 -13.69
C LYS A 142 50.76 -36.81 -14.22
N HIS A 143 50.52 -36.96 -15.53
CA HIS A 143 50.96 -38.15 -16.26
C HIS A 143 52.49 -38.11 -16.31
N ASP A 144 53.14 -39.00 -15.56
CA ASP A 144 54.56 -39.30 -15.72
C ASP A 144 54.71 -40.09 -17.04
N PRO A 145 55.51 -39.66 -18.03
CA PRO A 145 55.64 -40.37 -19.31
C PRO A 145 56.69 -41.47 -19.33
N LEU A 146 57.26 -41.89 -18.20
CA LEU A 146 58.30 -42.94 -18.16
C LEU A 146 58.11 -43.93 -17.01
N LEU A 147 57.12 -44.82 -17.13
CA LEU A 147 57.11 -46.19 -16.59
C LEU A 147 56.10 -47.04 -17.37
#